data_AF-A0A948WR20-F1
#
_entry.id   AF-A0A948WR20-F1
#
_cell.length_a   1.000
_cell.length_b   1.000
_cell.length_c   1.000
_cell.angle_alpha   90.00
_cell.angle_beta   90.00
_cell.angle_gamma   90.00
#
_symmetry.space_group_name_H-M   'P 1'
#
loop_
_entity.id
_entity.type
_entity.pdbx_description
1 polymer ?
#
loop_
_entity_poly.entity_id
_entity_poly.type
_entity_poly.pdbx_seq_one_letter_code
_entity_poly.pdbx_strand_id
1 'polypeptide(L)'
;MQKIKQPLLLALVILVQLLVLVGWVAQKQGYHVDEIYSHTLANSQYRPFIQNLEGYATRWQTGQELLDALTVNESDAFDFGSVVYNQTQDVHPPL
;
A
#
# COMPACT_ATOMS: atom_id res chain seq x y z
N MET A 1 -7.47 8.51 44.48
CA MET A 1 -6.92 9.45 43.46
C MET A 1 -5.76 8.89 42.62
N GLN A 2 -4.98 7.89 43.06
CA GLN A 2 -3.87 7.35 42.24
C GLN A 2 -4.31 6.49 41.04
N LYS A 3 -5.44 5.76 41.13
CA LYS A 3 -5.92 4.85 40.07
C LYS A 3 -6.31 5.54 38.75
N ILE A 4 -6.67 6.83 38.76
CA ILE A 4 -7.04 7.59 37.54
C ILE A 4 -5.80 8.12 36.81
N LYS A 5 -4.69 8.33 37.52
CA LYS A 5 -3.45 8.87 36.93
C LYS A 5 -2.69 7.81 36.11
N GLN A 6 -2.81 6.54 36.48
CA GLN A 6 -2.19 5.40 35.77
C GLN A 6 -2.72 5.19 34.34
N PRO A 7 -4.05 5.15 34.07
CA PRO A 7 -4.56 5.03 32.71
C PRO A 7 -4.28 6.27 31.87
N LEU A 8 -4.28 7.47 32.47
CA LEU A 8 -3.89 8.70 31.76
C LEU A 8 -2.40 8.69 31.36
N LEU A 9 -1.53 8.23 32.25
CA LEU A 9 -0.10 8.06 31.95
C LEU A 9 0.11 7.02 30.85
N LEU A 10 -0.61 5.89 30.90
CA LEU A 10 -0.56 4.87 29.85
C LEU A 10 -1.04 5.42 28.50
N ALA A 11 -2.16 6.14 28.49
CA ALA A 11 -2.68 6.78 27.28
C ALA A 11 -1.67 7.77 26.69
N LEU A 12 -0.99 8.56 27.53
CA LEU A 12 0.07 9.46 27.10
C LEU A 12 1.25 8.69 26.48
N VAL A 13 1.70 7.60 27.10
CA VAL A 13 2.78 6.77 26.57
C VAL A 13 2.41 6.17 25.22
N ILE A 14 1.19 5.64 25.08
CA ILE A 14 0.68 5.11 23.81
C ILE A 14 0.63 6.22 22.75
N LEU A 15 0.12 7.41 23.11
CA LEU A 15 0.08 8.55 22.19
C LEU A 15 1.48 8.93 21.69
N VAL A 16 2.46 9.00 22.59
CA VAL A 16 3.86 9.29 22.20
C VAL A 16 4.41 8.21 21.27
N GLN A 17 4.16 6.93 21.55
CA GLN A 17 4.57 5.83 20.67
C GLN A 17 3.94 5.94 19.28
N LEU A 18 2.64 6.24 19.19
CA LEU A 18 1.94 6.44 17.92
C LEU A 18 2.53 7.62 17.14
N LEU A 19 2.83 8.74 17.80
CA LEU A 19 3.46 9.90 17.16
C LEU A 19 4.86 9.56 16.61
N VAL A 20 5.65 8.79 17.34
CA VAL A 20 6.97 8.32 16.88
C VAL A 20 6.81 7.41 15.66
N LEU A 21 5.88 6.46 15.69
CA LEU A 21 5.61 5.56 14.56
C LEU A 21 5.18 6.33 13.31
N VAL A 22 4.23 7.26 13.43
CA VAL A 22 3.78 8.10 12.31
C VAL A 22 4.93 8.97 11.80
N GLY A 23 5.76 9.53 12.68
CA GLY A 23 6.92 10.32 12.29
C GLY A 23 7.95 9.53 11.48
N TRP A 24 8.16 8.25 11.80
CA TRP A 24 9.04 7.38 11.01
C TRP A 24 8.40 6.95 9.68
N VAL A 25 7.12 6.59 9.68
CA VAL A 25 6.40 6.23 8.45
C VAL A 25 6.38 7.39 7.46
N ALA A 26 6.16 8.62 7.93
CA ALA A 26 6.18 9.81 7.08
C ALA A 26 7.55 10.11 6.44
N GLN A 27 8.63 9.57 7.01
CA GLN A 27 9.98 9.70 6.48
C GLN A 27 10.40 8.50 5.62
N LYS A 28 9.54 7.47 5.48
CA LYS A 28 9.84 6.27 4.69
C LYS A 28 10.16 6.67 3.24
N GLN A 29 11.32 6.22 2.76
CA GLN A 29 11.75 6.42 1.38
C GLN A 29 11.74 5.08 0.66
N GLY A 30 11.14 5.07 -0.53
CA GLY A 30 11.00 3.87 -1.34
C GLY A 30 10.04 2.83 -0.77
N TYR A 31 9.88 1.76 -1.54
CA TYR A 31 9.02 0.63 -1.21
C TYR A 31 9.79 -0.66 -1.43
N HIS A 32 9.59 -1.61 -0.53
CA HIS A 32 9.98 -2.99 -0.75
C HIS A 32 9.19 -3.58 -1.92
N VAL A 33 9.77 -4.57 -2.58
CA VAL A 33 9.16 -5.17 -3.77
C VAL A 33 7.77 -5.76 -3.48
N ASP A 34 7.59 -6.40 -2.33
CA ASP A 34 6.29 -6.94 -1.93
C ASP A 34 5.24 -5.85 -1.63
N GLU A 35 5.68 -4.66 -1.20
CA GLU A 35 4.78 -3.51 -1.04
C GLU A 35 4.31 -3.00 -2.41
N ILE A 36 5.22 -2.93 -3.39
CA ILE A 36 4.90 -2.56 -4.77
C ILE A 36 3.89 -3.56 -5.38
N TYR A 37 4.08 -4.86 -5.15
CA TYR A 37 3.11 -5.87 -5.58
C TYR A 37 1.77 -5.70 -4.87
N SER A 38 1.77 -5.47 -3.56
CA SER A 38 0.54 -5.22 -2.79
C SER A 38 -0.24 -4.02 -3.34
N HIS A 39 0.45 -2.92 -3.66
CA HIS A 39 -0.16 -1.74 -4.28
C HIS A 39 -0.70 -2.03 -5.68
N THR A 40 0.06 -2.75 -6.51
CA THR A 40 -0.38 -3.10 -7.87
C THR A 40 -1.62 -3.98 -7.84
N LEU A 41 -1.62 -5.03 -7.01
CA LEU A 41 -2.76 -5.93 -6.84
C LEU A 41 -4.01 -5.21 -6.30
N ALA A 42 -3.82 -4.20 -5.45
CA ALA A 42 -4.92 -3.43 -4.86
C ALA A 42 -5.50 -2.32 -5.75
N ASN A 43 -4.68 -1.71 -6.61
CA ASN A 43 -5.07 -0.47 -7.30
C ASN A 43 -5.16 -0.58 -8.83
N SER A 44 -4.33 -1.42 -9.44
CA SER A 44 -4.23 -1.55 -10.90
C SER A 44 -5.46 -2.27 -11.49
N GLN A 45 -6.13 -1.68 -12.47
CA GLN A 45 -7.36 -2.25 -13.02
C GLN A 45 -7.12 -3.49 -13.87
N TYR A 46 -7.57 -4.66 -13.36
CA TYR A 46 -7.45 -5.97 -14.01
C TYR A 46 -6.06 -6.28 -14.55
N ARG A 47 -5.03 -5.74 -13.90
CA ARG A 47 -3.62 -5.84 -14.28
C ARG A 47 -2.82 -6.15 -13.02
N PRO A 48 -2.73 -7.43 -12.62
CA PRO A 48 -2.20 -7.84 -11.31
C PRO A 48 -0.71 -7.52 -11.13
N PHE A 49 0.06 -7.43 -12.22
CA PHE A 49 1.49 -7.20 -12.16
C PHE A 49 1.96 -6.09 -13.09
N ILE A 50 3.11 -5.46 -12.78
CA ILE A 50 3.74 -4.42 -13.60
C ILE A 50 4.07 -4.96 -15.01
N GLN A 51 4.32 -6.26 -15.15
CA GLN A 51 4.54 -6.93 -16.43
C GLN A 51 3.31 -6.89 -17.35
N ASN A 52 2.10 -6.67 -16.80
CA ASN A 52 0.88 -6.50 -17.58
C ASN A 52 0.75 -5.09 -18.19
N LEU A 53 1.68 -4.16 -17.90
CA LEU A 53 1.70 -2.86 -18.54
C LEU A 53 1.98 -2.98 -20.04
N GLU A 54 1.32 -2.12 -20.82
CA GLU A 54 1.45 -2.13 -22.26
C GLU A 54 2.90 -1.82 -22.68
N GLY A 55 3.49 -2.72 -23.46
CA GLY A 55 4.86 -2.58 -23.95
C GLY A 55 5.94 -2.75 -22.88
N TYR A 56 5.65 -3.43 -21.76
CA TYR A 56 6.60 -3.68 -20.67
C TYR A 56 7.99 -4.16 -21.14
N ALA A 57 8.02 -5.06 -22.13
CA ALA A 57 9.27 -5.62 -22.67
C ALA A 57 9.78 -4.93 -23.95
N THR A 58 9.04 -3.95 -24.49
CA THR A 58 9.32 -3.38 -25.83
C THR A 58 9.62 -1.88 -25.80
N ARG A 59 9.30 -1.19 -24.70
CA ARG A 59 9.60 0.24 -24.53
C ARG A 59 9.88 0.59 -23.07
N TRP A 60 10.50 1.74 -22.89
CA TRP A 60 10.58 2.36 -21.58
C TRP A 60 9.18 2.76 -21.08
N GLN A 61 8.92 2.42 -19.82
CA GLN A 61 7.73 2.86 -19.09
C GLN A 61 8.02 4.22 -18.45
N THR A 62 7.03 5.10 -18.50
CA THR A 62 7.11 6.42 -17.87
C THR A 62 6.85 6.29 -16.37
N GLY A 63 7.32 7.29 -15.61
CA GLY A 63 7.04 7.35 -14.17
C GLY A 63 5.54 7.42 -13.84
N GLN A 64 4.75 8.04 -14.72
CA GLN A 64 3.31 8.14 -14.56
C GLN A 64 2.63 6.77 -14.76
N GLU A 65 3.03 6.00 -15.77
CA GLU A 65 2.46 4.65 -16.00
C GLU A 65 2.73 3.70 -14.84
N LEU A 66 3.90 3.82 -14.21
CA LEU A 66 4.21 3.08 -12.99
C LEU A 66 3.39 3.58 -11.80
N LEU A 67 3.21 4.91 -11.66
CA LEU A 67 2.41 5.48 -10.59
C LEU A 67 0.93 5.08 -10.71
N ASP A 68 0.38 5.10 -11.91
CA ASP A 68 -1.01 4.70 -12.22
C ASP A 68 -1.26 3.22 -11.90
N ALA A 69 -0.23 2.37 -12.00
CA ALA A 69 -0.32 0.98 -11.54
C ALA A 69 -0.34 0.87 -10.01
N LEU A 70 0.29 1.80 -9.30
CA LEU A 70 0.42 1.79 -7.84
C LEU A 70 -0.71 2.55 -7.11
N THR A 71 -1.43 3.42 -7.81
CA THR A 71 -2.49 4.26 -7.23
C THR A 71 -3.83 4.04 -7.92
N VAL A 72 -4.93 4.21 -7.17
CA VAL A 72 -6.27 4.11 -7.75
C VAL A 72 -6.55 5.34 -8.62
N ASN A 73 -7.03 5.13 -9.84
CA ASN A 73 -7.53 6.22 -10.68
C ASN A 73 -8.96 6.57 -10.26
N GLU A 74 -9.36 7.83 -10.44
CA GLU A 74 -10.70 8.29 -10.07
C GLU A 74 -11.82 7.54 -10.79
N SER A 75 -11.60 7.11 -12.05
CA SER A 75 -12.56 6.31 -12.82
C SER A 75 -12.77 4.90 -12.30
N ASP A 76 -11.81 4.42 -11.52
CA ASP A 76 -11.64 3.02 -11.14
C ASP A 76 -11.92 2.79 -9.65
N ALA A 77 -12.23 3.88 -8.93
CA ALA A 77 -12.47 3.88 -7.51
C ALA A 77 -13.63 2.95 -7.15
N PHE A 78 -13.43 2.14 -6.11
CA PHE A 78 -14.41 1.19 -5.59
C PHE A 78 -14.77 0.03 -6.55
N ASP A 79 -14.00 -0.23 -7.62
CA ASP A 79 -14.08 -1.52 -8.33
C ASP A 79 -13.37 -2.63 -7.52
N PHE A 80 -14.08 -3.14 -6.51
CA PHE A 80 -13.61 -4.27 -5.72
C PHE A 80 -13.51 -5.57 -6.53
N GLY A 81 -14.19 -5.67 -7.68
CA GLY A 81 -14.11 -6.83 -8.56
C GLY A 81 -12.72 -6.98 -9.17
N SER A 82 -12.15 -5.86 -9.62
CA SER A 82 -10.75 -5.78 -10.07
C SER A 82 -9.78 -6.23 -8.97
N VAL A 83 -9.98 -5.76 -7.72
CA VAL A 83 -9.12 -6.14 -6.59
C VAL A 83 -9.19 -7.64 -6.31
N VAL A 84 -10.39 -8.20 -6.24
CA VAL A 84 -10.57 -9.64 -6.02
C VAL A 84 -9.93 -10.43 -7.14
N TYR A 85 -10.15 -10.03 -8.40
CA TYR A 85 -9.53 -10.66 -9.57
C TYR A 85 -8.00 -10.65 -9.44
N ASN A 86 -7.39 -9.50 -9.19
CA ASN A 86 -5.95 -9.38 -9.04
C ASN A 86 -5.42 -10.29 -7.93
N GLN A 87 -6.07 -10.30 -6.76
CA GLN A 87 -5.69 -11.13 -5.62
C GLN A 87 -5.81 -12.64 -5.93
N THR A 88 -6.73 -13.07 -6.79
CA THR A 88 -6.78 -14.48 -7.23
C THR A 88 -5.57 -14.90 -8.08
N GLN A 89 -4.87 -13.93 -8.67
CA GLN A 89 -3.66 -14.14 -9.44
C GLN A 89 -2.40 -14.03 -8.58
N ASP A 90 -2.54 -13.70 -7.29
CA ASP A 90 -1.40 -13.54 -6.41
C ASP A 90 -0.66 -14.88 -6.22
N VAL A 91 0.65 -14.84 -6.46
CA VAL A 91 1.55 -16.00 -6.37
C VAL A 91 2.42 -15.97 -5.13
N HIS A 92 2.28 -14.94 -4.27
CA HIS A 92 3.02 -14.90 -3.02
C HIS A 92 2.63 -16.09 -2.14
N PRO A 93 3.62 -16.82 -1.59
CA PRO A 93 3.33 -17.91 -0.68
C PRO A 93 2.62 -17.35 0.56
N PRO A 94 1.66 -18.09 1.15
CA PRO A 94 1.18 -17.76 2.47
C PRO A 94 2.36 -17.74 3.45
N LEU A 95 2.49 -16.65 4.20
CA LEU A 95 3.49 -16.47 5.24
C LEU A 95 3.33 -17.49 6.38
#